data_AF-A0A933X3M9-F1
#
_entry.id   AF-A0A933X3M9-F1
#
_cell.length_a   1.000
_cell.length_b   1.000
_cell.length_c   1.000
_cell.angle_alpha   90.00
_cell.angle_beta   90.00
_cell.angle_gamma   90.00
#
_symmetry.space_group_name_H-M   'P 1'
#
loop_
_entity.id
_entity.type
_entity.pdbx_description
1 polymer ?
#
loop_
_entity_poly.entity_id
_entity_poly.type
_entity_poly.pdbx_seq_one_letter_code
_entity_poly.pdbx_strand_id
1 'polypeptide(L)'
;MSVRLELARALVGQQRVEDAAVEYARALQLGEQDAATWIEFGRFAREQHRDPRGAELAFRKALELAPNSAEAHGCLGLALFDLADFEGASAELQAALSLGPRDAPWRGDAENVLVLAHLRMREKGR
;
A
#
# COMPACT_ATOMS: atom_id res chain seq x y z
N MET A 1 -12.16 6.16 16.09
CA MET A 1 -10.71 6.01 15.89
C MET A 1 -10.07 5.82 17.25
N SER A 2 -9.19 4.84 17.39
CA SER A 2 -8.47 4.60 18.65
C SER A 2 -7.34 5.58 18.86
N VAL A 3 -7.06 5.82 20.13
CA VAL A 3 -5.91 6.60 20.63
C VAL A 3 -4.58 6.08 20.05
N ARG A 4 -4.48 4.79 19.71
CA ARG A 4 -3.24 4.20 19.17
C ARG A 4 -2.96 4.59 17.74
N LEU A 5 -3.97 4.60 16.86
CA LEU A 5 -3.79 5.07 15.49
C LEU A 5 -3.45 6.56 15.47
N GLU A 6 -4.09 7.35 16.32
CA GLU A 6 -3.75 8.77 16.47
C GLU A 6 -2.31 8.97 16.97
N LEU A 7 -1.87 8.15 17.92
CA LEU A 7 -0.49 8.16 18.40
C LEU A 7 0.50 7.74 17.30
N ALA A 8 0.19 6.68 16.55
CA ALA A 8 1.02 6.23 15.44
C ALA A 8 1.20 7.36 14.41
N ARG A 9 0.12 8.03 14.00
CA ARG A 9 0.18 9.20 13.10
C ARG A 9 1.02 10.34 13.67
N ALA A 10 0.87 10.65 14.96
CA ALA A 10 1.65 11.68 15.62
C ALA A 10 3.16 11.34 15.65
N LEU A 11 3.51 10.07 15.85
CA LEU A 11 4.88 9.58 15.83
C LEU A 11 5.50 9.64 14.42
N VAL A 12 4.70 9.35 13.38
CA VAL A 12 5.11 9.56 11.97
C VAL A 12 5.48 11.03 11.73
N GLY A 13 4.64 11.96 12.19
CA GLY A 13 4.92 13.40 12.09
C GLY A 13 6.20 13.83 12.83
N GLN A 14 6.58 13.10 13.88
CA GLN A 14 7.82 13.33 14.64
C GLN A 14 9.04 12.57 14.08
N GLN A 15 8.91 11.91 12.93
CA GLN A 15 9.96 11.05 12.34
C GLN A 15 10.40 9.89 13.25
N ARG A 16 9.57 9.51 14.23
CA ARG A 16 9.80 8.38 15.14
C ARG A 16 9.21 7.11 14.53
N VAL A 17 9.81 6.69 13.42
CA VAL A 17 9.28 5.63 12.55
C VAL A 17 9.12 4.31 13.30
N GLU A 18 10.13 3.85 14.04
CA GLU A 18 10.03 2.58 14.77
C GLU A 18 8.94 2.57 15.85
N ASP A 19 8.77 3.70 16.56
CA ASP A 19 7.71 3.82 17.57
C ASP A 19 6.32 3.83 16.91
N ALA A 20 6.19 4.47 15.74
CA ALA A 20 4.95 4.45 14.97
C ALA A 20 4.59 3.02 14.53
N ALA A 21 5.58 2.24 14.07
CA ALA A 21 5.37 0.84 13.68
C ALA A 21 4.83 0.00 14.84
N VAL A 22 5.35 0.19 16.06
CA VAL A 22 4.87 -0.49 17.26
C VAL A 22 3.40 -0.14 17.56
N GLU A 23 3.02 1.14 17.47
CA GLU A 23 1.65 1.56 17.75
C GLU A 23 0.67 1.13 16.66
N TYR A 24 1.08 1.11 15.39
CA TYR A 24 0.29 0.48 14.33
C TYR A 24 0.06 -1.02 14.58
N ALA A 25 1.11 -1.77 14.90
CA ALA A 25 0.98 -3.20 15.19
C ALA A 25 0.02 -3.45 16.37
N ARG A 26 0.08 -2.63 17.41
CA ARG A 26 -0.84 -2.71 18.56
C ARG A 26 -2.27 -2.34 18.20
N ALA A 27 -2.49 -1.32 17.37
CA ALA A 27 -3.83 -0.94 16.92
C ALA A 27 -4.50 -2.11 16.15
N LEU A 28 -3.75 -2.72 15.23
CA LEU A 28 -4.21 -3.85 14.41
C LEU A 28 -4.50 -5.11 15.26
N GLN A 29 -3.71 -5.34 16.32
CA GLN A 29 -3.93 -6.44 17.28
C GLN A 29 -5.17 -6.24 18.16
N LEU A 30 -5.55 -4.99 18.47
CA LEU A 30 -6.63 -4.67 19.39
C LEU A 30 -8.01 -4.56 18.72
N GLY A 31 -8.10 -4.86 17.42
CA GLY A 31 -9.38 -5.03 16.71
C GLY A 31 -9.74 -3.89 15.75
N GLU A 32 -8.87 -2.90 15.54
CA GLU A 32 -9.04 -1.95 14.42
C GLU A 32 -8.57 -2.61 13.14
N GLN A 33 -9.47 -3.37 12.52
CA GLN A 33 -9.19 -4.20 11.36
C GLN A 33 -10.15 -3.88 10.20
N ASP A 34 -10.39 -2.59 9.94
CA ASP A 34 -11.06 -2.20 8.70
C ASP A 34 -10.04 -2.04 7.56
N ALA A 35 -10.52 -2.07 6.32
CA ALA A 35 -9.65 -1.96 5.16
C ALA A 35 -8.84 -0.65 5.16
N ALA A 36 -9.44 0.45 5.62
CA ALA A 36 -8.80 1.77 5.65
C ALA A 36 -7.57 1.78 6.58
N THR A 37 -7.67 1.17 7.76
CA THR A 37 -6.57 1.08 8.73
C THR A 37 -5.41 0.26 8.16
N TRP A 38 -5.71 -0.85 7.48
CA TRP A 38 -4.69 -1.67 6.81
C TRP A 38 -4.02 -0.93 5.64
N ILE A 39 -4.77 -0.15 4.86
CA ILE A 39 -4.20 0.69 3.80
C ILE A 39 -3.27 1.76 4.40
N GLU A 40 -3.68 2.39 5.49
CA GLU A 40 -2.86 3.40 6.15
C GLU A 40 -1.55 2.83 6.70
N PHE A 41 -1.62 1.68 7.39
CA PHE A 41 -0.43 0.99 7.86
C PHE A 41 0.49 0.57 6.69
N GLY A 42 -0.08 0.06 5.60
CA GLY A 42 0.71 -0.32 4.42
C GLY A 42 1.43 0.87 3.79
N ARG A 43 0.78 2.05 3.71
CA ARG A 43 1.43 3.29 3.25
C ARG A 43 2.59 3.69 4.16
N PHE A 44 2.34 3.70 5.47
CA PHE A 44 3.38 3.97 6.46
C PHE A 44 4.56 3.01 6.29
N ALA A 45 4.30 1.71 6.14
CA ALA A 45 5.33 0.70 5.96
C ALA A 45 6.15 0.95 4.68
N ARG A 46 5.50 1.22 3.55
CA ARG A 46 6.18 1.46 2.25
C ARG A 46 7.00 2.74 2.27
N GLU A 47 6.40 3.85 2.69
CA GLU A 47 6.94 5.20 2.47
C GLU A 47 7.86 5.64 3.60
N GLN A 48 7.50 5.35 4.85
CA GLN A 48 8.19 5.86 6.04
C GLN A 48 9.12 4.82 6.64
N HIS A 49 8.66 3.57 6.78
CA HIS A 49 9.45 2.47 7.35
C HIS A 49 10.38 1.80 6.33
N ARG A 50 10.19 2.07 5.04
CA ARG A 50 10.88 1.42 3.91
C ARG A 50 10.82 -0.11 3.97
N ASP A 51 9.68 -0.63 4.41
CA ASP A 51 9.35 -2.04 4.46
C ASP A 51 8.28 -2.38 3.41
N PRO A 52 8.68 -2.59 2.14
CA PRO A 52 7.73 -2.92 1.07
C PRO A 52 7.10 -4.32 1.27
N ARG A 53 7.74 -5.24 2.01
CA ARG A 53 7.15 -6.54 2.37
C ARG A 53 6.05 -6.40 3.41
N GLY A 54 6.27 -5.60 4.45
CA GLY A 54 5.23 -5.23 5.42
C GLY A 54 4.05 -4.54 4.74
N ALA A 55 4.34 -3.64 3.79
CA ALA A 55 3.33 -2.97 2.99
C ALA A 55 2.49 -3.94 2.15
N GLU A 56 3.14 -4.88 1.42
CA GLU A 56 2.48 -5.93 0.64
C GLU A 56 1.48 -6.72 1.51
N LEU A 57 1.91 -7.17 2.70
CA LEU A 57 1.05 -7.91 3.63
C LEU A 57 -0.14 -7.07 4.11
N ALA A 58 0.10 -5.80 4.45
CA ALA A 58 -0.94 -4.89 4.91
C ALA A 58 -1.99 -4.63 3.82
N PHE A 59 -1.57 -4.35 2.58
CA PHE A 59 -2.51 -4.10 1.49
C PHE A 59 -3.29 -5.36 1.09
N ARG A 60 -2.68 -6.55 1.15
CA ARG A 60 -3.44 -7.80 0.97
C ARG A 60 -4.51 -7.98 2.05
N LYS A 61 -4.20 -7.65 3.32
CA LYS A 61 -5.22 -7.64 4.38
C LYS A 61 -6.33 -6.63 4.14
N ALA A 62 -6.02 -5.46 3.61
CA ALA A 62 -7.04 -4.51 3.19
C ALA A 62 -7.96 -5.09 2.10
N LEU A 63 -7.39 -5.80 1.11
CA LEU A 63 -8.15 -6.43 0.02
C LEU A 63 -8.96 -7.65 0.47
N GLU A 64 -8.54 -8.39 1.50
CA GLU A 64 -9.38 -9.43 2.12
C GLU A 64 -10.69 -8.84 2.68
N LEU A 65 -10.63 -7.60 3.20
CA LEU A 65 -11.77 -6.92 3.80
C LEU A 65 -12.59 -6.10 2.80
N ALA A 66 -11.92 -5.52 1.80
CA ALA A 66 -12.53 -4.73 0.74
C ALA A 66 -11.94 -5.12 -0.63
N PRO A 67 -12.40 -6.23 -1.22
CA PRO A 67 -11.82 -6.78 -2.46
C PRO A 67 -11.91 -5.87 -3.68
N ASN A 68 -12.81 -4.87 -3.66
CA ASN A 68 -13.00 -3.93 -4.77
C ASN A 68 -12.40 -2.56 -4.47
N SER A 69 -11.54 -2.44 -3.45
CA SER A 69 -10.89 -1.18 -3.11
C SER A 69 -9.83 -0.83 -4.16
N ALA A 70 -10.17 0.09 -5.07
CA ALA A 70 -9.26 0.60 -6.08
C ALA A 70 -7.97 1.17 -5.46
N GLU A 71 -8.09 1.84 -4.32
CA GLU A 71 -6.95 2.39 -3.57
C GLU A 71 -6.03 1.29 -3.03
N ALA A 72 -6.60 0.21 -2.46
CA ALA A 72 -5.81 -0.90 -1.93
C ALA A 72 -5.08 -1.65 -3.04
N HIS A 73 -5.75 -1.91 -4.17
CA HIS A 73 -5.12 -2.47 -5.38
C HIS A 73 -3.96 -1.58 -5.87
N GLY A 74 -4.18 -0.27 -5.96
CA GLY A 74 -3.15 0.67 -6.39
C GLY A 74 -1.94 0.64 -5.47
N CYS A 75 -2.17 0.69 -4.16
CA CYS A 75 -1.11 0.66 -3.17
C CYS A 75 -0.34 -0.67 -3.14
N LEU A 76 -1.04 -1.81 -3.31
CA LEU A 76 -0.41 -3.13 -3.46
C LEU A 76 0.46 -3.18 -4.71
N GLY A 77 -0.04 -2.66 -5.83
CA GLY A 77 0.72 -2.58 -7.09
C GLY A 77 2.03 -1.80 -6.94
N LEU A 78 1.99 -0.68 -6.21
CA LEU A 78 3.21 0.08 -5.88
C LEU A 78 4.17 -0.71 -5.00
N ALA A 79 3.68 -1.39 -3.96
CA ALA A 79 4.52 -2.21 -3.08
C ALA A 79 5.18 -3.38 -3.83
N LEU A 80 4.45 -4.05 -4.74
CA LEU A 80 4.99 -5.12 -5.57
C LEU A 80 6.03 -4.62 -6.56
N PHE A 81 5.85 -3.40 -7.09
CA PHE A 81 6.86 -2.75 -7.93
C PHE A 81 8.16 -2.51 -7.16
N ASP A 82 8.08 -2.02 -5.92
CA ASP A 82 9.24 -1.83 -5.04
C ASP A 82 9.94 -3.16 -4.71
N LEU A 83 9.18 -4.27 -4.68
CA LEU A 83 9.70 -5.64 -4.51
C LEU A 83 10.23 -6.26 -5.81
N ALA A 84 10.22 -5.52 -6.93
CA ALA A 84 10.56 -5.99 -8.27
C ALA A 84 9.70 -7.16 -8.78
N ASP A 85 8.52 -7.36 -8.20
CA ASP A 85 7.46 -8.23 -8.75
C ASP A 85 6.62 -7.42 -9.74
N PHE A 86 7.19 -7.22 -10.93
CA PHE A 86 6.60 -6.37 -11.96
C PHE A 86 5.34 -6.98 -12.59
N GLU A 87 5.22 -8.31 -12.59
CA GLU A 87 4.01 -9.00 -13.07
C GLU A 87 2.85 -8.75 -12.10
N GLY A 88 3.09 -9.00 -10.81
CA GLY A 88 2.11 -8.71 -9.77
C GLY A 88 1.74 -7.23 -9.71
N ALA A 89 2.74 -6.33 -9.79
CA ALA A 89 2.51 -4.89 -9.83
C ALA A 89 1.59 -4.49 -10.99
N SER A 90 1.84 -5.03 -12.20
CA SER A 90 1.02 -4.75 -13.37
C SER A 90 -0.44 -5.19 -13.17
N ALA A 91 -0.65 -6.39 -12.64
CA ALA A 91 -2.00 -6.92 -12.41
C ALA A 91 -2.80 -6.05 -11.43
N GLU A 92 -2.19 -5.69 -10.30
CA GLU A 92 -2.84 -4.91 -9.25
C GLU A 92 -3.10 -3.45 -9.68
N LEU A 93 -2.16 -2.83 -10.39
CA LEU A 93 -2.37 -1.49 -10.95
C LEU A 93 -3.49 -1.48 -11.99
N GLN A 94 -3.60 -2.52 -12.83
CA GLN A 94 -4.72 -2.64 -13.77
C GLN A 94 -6.07 -2.80 -13.07
N ALA A 95 -6.12 -3.59 -11.99
CA ALA A 95 -7.31 -3.72 -11.16
C ALA A 95 -7.70 -2.37 -10.54
N ALA A 96 -6.75 -1.63 -9.99
CA ALA A 96 -6.96 -0.29 -9.45
C ALA A 96 -7.57 0.66 -10.50
N LEU A 97 -6.97 0.72 -11.69
CA LEU A 97 -7.43 1.58 -12.79
C LEU A 97 -8.83 1.20 -13.32
N SER A 98 -9.20 -0.08 -13.22
CA SER A 98 -10.50 -0.59 -13.65
C SER A 98 -11.61 -0.32 -12.63
N LEU A 99 -11.28 -0.38 -11.34
CA LEU A 99 -12.23 -0.20 -10.23
C LEU A 99 -12.40 1.28 -9.84
N GLY A 100 -11.36 2.10 -10.00
CA GLY A 100 -11.35 3.48 -9.56
C GLY A 100 -12.00 4.46 -10.55
N PRO A 101 -12.46 5.62 -10.06
CA PRO A 101 -13.02 6.65 -10.93
C PRO A 101 -11.93 7.27 -11.82
N ARG A 102 -12.32 7.68 -13.03
CA ARG A 102 -11.36 8.12 -14.08
C ARG A 102 -10.60 9.40 -13.71
N ASP A 103 -11.12 10.18 -12.78
CA ASP A 103 -10.58 11.45 -12.27
C ASP A 103 -9.84 11.29 -10.92
N ALA A 104 -9.63 10.05 -10.45
CA ALA A 104 -8.91 9.83 -9.21
C ALA A 104 -7.48 10.42 -9.26
N PRO A 105 -7.04 11.15 -8.21
CA PRO A 105 -5.73 11.81 -8.21
C PRO A 105 -4.55 10.84 -8.29
N TRP A 106 -4.69 9.63 -7.72
CA TRP A 106 -3.67 8.57 -7.75
C TRP A 106 -3.55 7.86 -9.11
N ARG A 107 -4.48 8.11 -10.04
CA ARG A 107 -4.57 7.37 -11.31
C ARG A 107 -3.37 7.62 -12.22
N GLY A 108 -2.88 8.85 -12.29
CA GLY A 108 -1.71 9.19 -13.10
C GLY A 108 -0.45 8.47 -12.61
N ASP A 109 -0.26 8.39 -11.30
CA ASP A 109 0.86 7.64 -10.72
C ASP A 109 0.75 6.14 -11.01
N ALA A 110 -0.45 5.57 -10.90
CA ALA A 110 -0.69 4.17 -11.24
C ALA A 110 -0.41 3.85 -12.72
N GLU A 111 -0.85 4.72 -13.64
CA GLU A 111 -0.56 4.58 -15.08
C GLU A 111 0.95 4.67 -15.37
N ASN A 112 1.66 5.60 -14.72
CA ASN A 112 3.11 5.75 -14.87
C ASN A 112 3.87 4.51 -14.39
N VAL A 113 3.54 4.01 -13.20
CA VAL A 113 4.21 2.83 -12.64
C VAL A 113 3.87 1.58 -13.44
N LEU A 114 2.66 1.46 -13.99
CA LEU A 114 2.28 0.35 -14.87
C LEU A 114 3.17 0.30 -16.13
N VAL A 115 3.42 1.46 -16.75
CA VAL A 115 4.34 1.55 -17.90
C VAL A 115 5.77 1.14 -17.49
N LEU A 116 6.25 1.61 -16.34
CA LEU A 116 7.57 1.22 -15.83
C LEU A 116 7.65 -0.28 -15.55
N ALA A 117 6.62 -0.89 -14.98
CA ALA A 117 6.56 -2.33 -14.73
C ALA A 117 6.72 -3.12 -16.04
N HIS A 118 6.02 -2.69 -17.10
CA HIS A 118 6.12 -3.32 -18.42
C HIS A 118 7.52 -3.18 -19.05
N LEU A 119 8.17 -2.02 -18.88
CA LEU A 119 9.53 -1.82 -19.35
C LEU A 119 10.51 -2.75 -18.62
N ARG A 120 10.43 -2.81 -17.29
CA ARG A 120 11.30 -3.68 -16.46
C ARG A 120 11.12 -5.15 -16.78
N MET A 121 9.90 -5.60 -17.05
CA MET A 121 9.65 -6.99 -17.48
C MET A 121 10.34 -7.31 -18.82
N ARG A 122 10.32 -6.38 -19.78
CA ARG A 122 11.00 -6.57 -21.08
C ARG A 122 12.52 -6.58 -20.96
N GLU A 123 13.08 -5.86 -19.99
CA GLU A 123 14.52 -5.85 -19.72
C GLU A 123 14.98 -7.16 -19.07
N LYS A 124 14.17 -7.75 -18.18
CA LYS A 124 14.51 -8.97 -17.44
C LYS A 124 14.42 -10.26 -18.30
N GLY A 125 13.73 -10.20 -19.42
CA GLY A 125 13.58 -11.29 -20.39
C GLY A 125 14.61 -11.33 -21.52
N ARG A 126 15.62 -10.45 -21.50
CA ARG A 126 16.74 -10.42 -22.45
C ARG A 126 18.02 -10.93 -21.81
#